data_AF-A0A839RP43-F1
#
_entry.id   AF-A0A839RP43-F1
#
_cell.length_a   1.000
_cell.length_b   1.000
_cell.length_c   1.000
_cell.angle_alpha   90.00
_cell.angle_beta   90.00
_cell.angle_gamma   90.00
#
_symmetry.space_group_name_H-M   'P 1'
#
loop_
_entity.id
_entity.type
_entity.pdbx_description
1 polymer ?
#
loop_
_entity_poly.entity_id
_entity_poly.type
_entity_poly.pdbx_seq_one_letter_code
_entity_poly.pdbx_strand_id
1 'polypeptide(L)'
;MPHVQHRSLLSLLRSALTLSVAALTLPLAATYAHAEVNVATACSLAPPAAEQEIAVLADPTGIAGTNRLERLENAVSRHSQIARIFERHGDRRGLFSVGLDAVEEAAVMPLQRSPDAFTDRAWAHDISFDLLERYLANLHGHLTAGPVEPHWAHYFSLASDCNESGARAAMAGYNAHLTVDLAYAVAETGTQSQHVADYYLIVDTIAQHGGELIDRTRQVYGADLGPLWRFYFVGEGLDLLAGEGVASGMMLRAADAGYNTFTLAHGMALQSDATRADAEGRIHELWRIADLALDVLAQLRAL
;
A
#
# COMPACT_ATOMS: atom_id res chain seq x y z
N MET A 1 -17.28 -49.11 -78.98
CA MET A 1 -17.37 -50.59 -79.07
C MET A 1 -16.01 -51.16 -78.74
N PRO A 2 -15.82 -52.22 -77.91
CA PRO A 2 -16.74 -53.01 -77.06
C PRO A 2 -16.53 -52.74 -75.54
N HIS A 3 -17.51 -52.82 -74.63
CA HIS A 3 -18.13 -54.02 -73.97
C HIS A 3 -17.08 -54.85 -73.15
N VAL A 4 -17.28 -55.29 -71.89
CA VAL A 4 -18.49 -55.61 -71.11
C VAL A 4 -18.10 -55.97 -69.64
N GLN A 5 -18.89 -55.48 -68.66
CA GLN A 5 -19.51 -56.17 -67.49
C GLN A 5 -18.68 -57.07 -66.54
N HIS A 6 -19.03 -57.33 -65.26
CA HIS A 6 -20.11 -56.96 -64.35
C HIS A 6 -19.71 -57.43 -62.93
N ARG A 7 -20.21 -56.70 -61.90
CA ARG A 7 -20.74 -57.20 -60.59
C ARG A 7 -19.74 -57.94 -59.67
N SER A 8 -19.64 -57.53 -58.41
CA SER A 8 -20.63 -58.00 -57.43
C SER A 8 -20.67 -57.21 -56.11
N LEU A 9 -21.91 -56.96 -55.71
CA LEU A 9 -22.51 -57.01 -54.36
C LEU A 9 -21.84 -56.24 -53.21
N LEU A 10 -22.46 -55.15 -52.72
CA LEU A 10 -23.49 -55.17 -51.67
C LEU A 10 -23.01 -55.82 -50.37
N SER A 11 -22.52 -55.00 -49.44
CA SER A 11 -22.57 -55.16 -47.98
C SER A 11 -21.95 -53.90 -47.35
N LEU A 12 -22.42 -53.23 -46.29
CA LEU A 12 -23.60 -53.28 -45.45
C LEU A 12 -23.48 -52.02 -44.56
N LEU A 13 -24.61 -51.36 -44.28
CA LEU A 13 -24.89 -50.59 -43.06
C LEU A 13 -24.07 -49.32 -42.76
N ARG A 14 -24.63 -48.21 -43.25
CA ARG A 14 -24.67 -46.93 -42.55
C ARG A 14 -25.54 -47.09 -41.29
N SER A 15 -24.96 -46.93 -40.10
CA SER A 15 -25.70 -46.64 -38.87
C SER A 15 -24.99 -45.53 -38.13
N ALA A 16 -25.59 -44.34 -38.18
CA ALA A 16 -25.21 -43.18 -37.40
C ALA A 16 -25.51 -43.45 -35.92
N LEU A 17 -24.48 -43.38 -35.07
CA LEU A 17 -24.66 -43.37 -33.62
C LEU A 17 -24.64 -41.92 -33.15
N THR A 18 -25.83 -41.39 -32.92
CA THR A 18 -26.10 -40.15 -32.19
C THR A 18 -25.67 -40.33 -30.73
N LEU A 19 -24.52 -39.76 -30.35
CA LEU A 19 -24.19 -39.58 -28.93
C LEU A 19 -24.83 -38.27 -28.45
N SER A 20 -25.95 -38.39 -27.74
CA SER A 20 -26.54 -37.31 -26.97
C SER A 20 -25.80 -37.20 -25.63
N VAL A 21 -24.95 -36.19 -25.48
CA VAL A 21 -24.45 -35.78 -24.16
C VAL A 21 -25.39 -34.68 -23.66
N ALA A 22 -26.33 -35.07 -22.81
CA ALA A 22 -27.08 -34.11 -22.00
C ALA A 22 -26.13 -33.54 -20.95
N ALA A 23 -25.56 -32.36 -21.23
CA ALA A 23 -24.87 -31.57 -20.22
C ALA A 23 -25.91 -31.06 -19.22
N LEU A 24 -25.93 -31.65 -18.02
CA LEU A 24 -26.60 -31.05 -16.86
C LEU A 24 -25.96 -29.69 -16.60
N THR A 25 -26.64 -28.63 -17.00
CA THR A 25 -26.37 -27.26 -16.54
C THR A 25 -27.01 -27.10 -15.16
N LEU A 26 -26.26 -27.44 -14.13
CA LEU A 26 -26.55 -26.95 -12.78
C LEU A 26 -26.09 -25.49 -12.72
N PRO A 27 -26.98 -24.51 -12.48
CA PRO A 27 -26.54 -23.20 -12.08
C PRO A 27 -26.11 -23.30 -10.62
N LEU A 28 -24.83 -23.56 -10.36
CA LEU A 28 -24.22 -23.10 -9.11
C LEU A 28 -24.06 -21.58 -9.24
N ALA A 29 -25.17 -20.86 -9.12
CA ALA A 29 -25.12 -19.47 -8.71
C ALA A 29 -24.77 -19.47 -7.22
N ALA A 30 -23.47 -19.58 -6.91
CA ALA A 30 -22.97 -19.06 -5.65
C ALA A 30 -23.23 -17.55 -5.70
N THR A 31 -24.38 -17.16 -5.16
CA THR A 31 -24.66 -15.78 -4.82
C THR A 31 -23.69 -15.44 -3.69
N TYR A 32 -22.48 -15.01 -4.06
CA TYR A 32 -21.69 -14.18 -3.18
C TYR A 32 -22.50 -12.89 -3.03
N ALA A 33 -23.23 -12.80 -1.93
CA ALA A 33 -23.68 -11.53 -1.43
C ALA A 33 -22.41 -10.72 -1.14
N HIS A 34 -21.91 -9.99 -2.14
CA HIS A 34 -21.11 -8.82 -1.87
C HIS A 34 -22.01 -7.93 -1.02
N ALA A 35 -21.69 -7.81 0.27
CA ALA A 35 -22.20 -6.70 1.04
C ALA A 35 -21.85 -5.46 0.23
N GLU A 36 -22.86 -4.77 -0.29
CA GLU A 36 -22.67 -3.43 -0.83
C GLU A 36 -22.09 -2.62 0.32
N VAL A 37 -20.78 -2.35 0.25
CA VAL A 37 -20.15 -1.38 1.13
C VAL A 37 -20.91 -0.08 0.87
N ASN A 38 -21.67 0.35 1.86
CA ASN A 38 -22.51 1.52 1.74
C ASN A 38 -21.57 2.73 1.76
N VAL A 39 -21.02 3.08 0.59
CA VAL A 39 -20.00 4.12 0.36
C VAL A 39 -20.45 5.46 0.97
N ALA A 40 -21.75 5.69 1.06
CA ALA A 40 -22.36 6.85 1.72
C ALA A 40 -21.99 7.02 3.22
N THR A 41 -21.49 5.98 3.88
CA THR A 41 -21.07 6.00 5.30
C THR A 41 -19.56 6.21 5.48
N ALA A 42 -18.77 6.07 4.41
CA ALA A 42 -17.30 6.01 4.46
C ALA A 42 -16.62 7.38 4.50
N CYS A 43 -17.32 8.43 4.92
CA CYS A 43 -16.75 9.74 5.22
C CYS A 43 -17.42 10.37 6.45
N SER A 44 -17.50 9.59 7.54
CA SER A 44 -18.03 10.07 8.82
C SER A 44 -16.87 10.30 9.77
N LEU A 45 -16.85 11.41 10.50
CA LEU A 45 -15.85 11.59 11.56
C LEU A 45 -16.15 10.65 12.73
N ALA A 46 -15.10 10.07 13.31
CA ALA A 46 -15.22 9.34 14.55
C ALA A 46 -15.83 10.24 15.65
N PRO A 47 -16.74 9.73 16.50
CA PRO A 47 -17.29 10.51 17.59
C PRO A 47 -16.18 10.92 18.59
N PRO A 48 -16.35 12.01 19.37
CA PRO A 48 -15.30 12.54 20.24
C PRO A 48 -14.67 11.51 21.20
N ALA A 49 -15.45 10.55 21.70
CA ALA A 49 -14.94 9.49 22.55
C ALA A 49 -13.97 8.54 21.81
N ALA A 50 -14.29 8.18 20.57
CA ALA A 50 -13.43 7.36 19.72
C ALA A 50 -12.19 8.15 19.26
N GLU A 51 -12.33 9.44 18.98
CA GLU A 51 -11.20 10.32 18.66
C GLU A 51 -10.21 10.40 19.85
N GLN A 52 -10.72 10.55 21.07
CA GLN A 52 -9.90 10.54 22.27
C GLN A 52 -9.18 9.20 22.48
N GLU A 53 -9.85 8.08 22.18
CA GLU A 53 -9.24 6.74 22.23
C GLU A 53 -8.11 6.61 21.23
N ILE A 54 -8.32 7.06 19.98
CA ILE A 54 -7.28 7.07 18.95
C ILE A 54 -6.11 7.97 19.38
N ALA A 55 -6.38 9.16 19.91
CA ALA A 55 -5.34 10.07 20.38
C ALA A 55 -4.47 9.44 21.48
N VAL A 56 -5.08 8.71 22.42
CA VAL A 56 -4.34 7.98 23.46
C VAL A 56 -3.51 6.85 22.85
N LEU A 57 -4.08 6.06 21.92
CA LEU A 57 -3.37 4.98 21.25
C LEU A 57 -2.19 5.50 20.41
N ALA A 58 -2.35 6.66 19.77
CA ALA A 58 -1.35 7.28 18.91
C ALA A 58 -0.23 7.99 19.68
N ASP A 59 -0.40 8.28 20.98
CA ASP A 59 0.63 8.93 21.79
C ASP A 59 1.91 8.06 21.89
N PRO A 60 3.06 8.52 21.33
CA PRO A 60 4.33 7.78 21.38
C PRO A 60 4.81 7.49 22.80
N THR A 61 4.47 8.33 23.78
CA THR A 61 4.86 8.13 25.19
C THR A 61 4.17 6.92 25.81
N GLY A 62 3.06 6.46 25.22
CA GLY A 62 2.34 5.26 25.61
C GLY A 62 2.91 3.96 25.03
N ILE A 63 3.93 4.03 24.17
CA ILE A 63 4.56 2.84 23.57
C ILE A 63 5.50 2.17 24.57
N ALA A 64 5.10 0.99 25.04
CA ALA A 64 5.85 0.19 26.02
C ALA A 64 6.74 -0.87 25.35
N GLY A 65 7.79 -1.30 26.05
CA GLY A 65 8.70 -2.36 25.63
C GLY A 65 10.08 -2.20 26.27
N THR A 66 10.78 -3.31 26.52
CA THR A 66 12.12 -3.31 27.13
C THR A 66 13.24 -3.35 26.10
N ASN A 67 12.92 -3.75 24.87
CA ASN A 67 13.80 -3.71 23.71
C ASN A 67 13.04 -3.16 22.49
N ARG A 68 13.76 -2.94 21.37
CA ARG A 68 13.16 -2.29 20.20
C ARG A 68 12.09 -3.14 19.50
N LEU A 69 12.29 -4.46 19.41
CA LEU A 69 11.27 -5.36 18.85
C LEU A 69 9.98 -5.30 19.69
N GLU A 70 10.08 -5.35 21.02
CA GLU A 70 8.91 -5.24 21.90
C GLU A 70 8.21 -3.88 21.75
N ARG A 71 8.96 -2.79 21.60
CA ARG A 71 8.39 -1.46 21.33
C ARG A 71 7.68 -1.42 19.96
N LEU A 72 8.26 -2.01 18.93
CA LEU A 72 7.64 -2.14 17.60
C LEU A 72 6.36 -2.98 17.65
N GLU A 73 6.39 -4.12 18.34
CA GLU A 73 5.20 -4.95 18.54
C GLU A 73 4.09 -4.21 19.28
N ASN A 74 4.46 -3.42 20.29
CA ASN A 74 3.50 -2.58 20.99
C ASN A 74 2.94 -1.48 20.08
N ALA A 75 3.78 -0.79 19.32
CA ALA A 75 3.36 0.24 18.37
C ALA A 75 2.40 -0.32 17.31
N VAL A 76 2.74 -1.46 16.69
CA VAL A 76 1.88 -2.12 15.69
C VAL A 76 0.56 -2.57 16.32
N SER A 77 0.58 -3.11 17.55
CA SER A 77 -0.65 -3.48 18.25
C SER A 77 -1.57 -2.27 18.52
N ARG A 78 -0.99 -1.11 18.86
CA ARG A 78 -1.73 0.14 19.05
C ARG A 78 -2.25 0.67 17.71
N HIS A 79 -1.42 0.69 16.67
CA HIS A 79 -1.79 1.10 15.33
C HIS A 79 -2.94 0.24 14.77
N SER A 80 -2.89 -1.07 14.95
CA SER A 80 -3.97 -1.97 14.55
C SER A 80 -5.29 -1.68 15.27
N GLN A 81 -5.25 -1.26 16.54
CA GLN A 81 -6.46 -0.79 17.25
C GLN A 81 -6.99 0.51 16.67
N ILE A 82 -6.11 1.47 16.33
CA ILE A 82 -6.45 2.72 15.65
C ILE A 82 -7.14 2.44 14.30
N ALA A 83 -6.54 1.60 13.45
CA ALA A 83 -7.10 1.24 12.15
C ALA A 83 -8.51 0.66 12.28
N ARG A 84 -8.73 -0.24 13.26
CA ARG A 84 -10.06 -0.77 13.56
C ARG A 84 -11.04 0.28 14.07
N ILE A 85 -10.61 1.28 14.85
CA ILE A 85 -11.51 2.35 15.30
C ILE A 85 -11.95 3.20 14.10
N PHE A 86 -11.01 3.60 13.24
CA PHE A 86 -11.34 4.35 12.02
C PHE A 86 -12.27 3.58 11.09
N GLU A 87 -11.99 2.30 10.82
CA GLU A 87 -12.85 1.41 10.03
C GLU A 87 -14.28 1.35 10.59
N ARG A 88 -14.43 1.12 11.90
CA ARG A 88 -15.76 1.03 12.54
C ARG A 88 -16.58 2.31 12.39
N HIS A 89 -15.92 3.46 12.28
CA HIS A 89 -16.58 4.75 12.18
C HIS A 89 -16.62 5.31 10.75
N GLY A 90 -16.03 4.64 9.76
CA GLY A 90 -15.94 5.15 8.39
C GLY A 90 -15.17 6.47 8.29
N ASP A 91 -14.19 6.67 9.18
CA ASP A 91 -13.42 7.90 9.28
C ASP A 91 -12.19 7.84 8.38
N ARG A 92 -12.22 8.66 7.32
CA ARG A 92 -11.22 8.67 6.26
C ARG A 92 -9.82 9.08 6.71
N ARG A 93 -9.67 9.67 7.90
CA ARG A 93 -8.34 9.87 8.51
C ARG A 93 -7.60 8.55 8.76
N GLY A 94 -8.31 7.42 8.70
CA GLY A 94 -7.74 6.07 8.72
C GLY A 94 -7.45 5.44 7.36
N LEU A 95 -7.59 6.17 6.23
CA LEU A 95 -7.33 5.63 4.88
C LEU A 95 -5.91 5.07 4.73
N PHE A 96 -4.92 5.74 5.33
CA PHE A 96 -3.54 5.25 5.38
C PHE A 96 -3.42 4.10 6.40
N SER A 97 -4.01 4.26 7.59
CA SER A 97 -3.89 3.29 8.69
C SER A 97 -4.34 1.89 8.31
N VAL A 98 -5.48 1.76 7.61
CA VAL A 98 -6.03 0.44 7.29
C VAL A 98 -5.17 -0.33 6.31
N GLY A 99 -4.50 0.36 5.39
CA GLY A 99 -3.61 -0.30 4.45
C GLY A 99 -2.23 -0.55 5.05
N LEU A 100 -1.72 0.35 5.90
CA LEU A 100 -0.51 0.10 6.68
C LEU A 100 -0.70 -1.08 7.64
N ASP A 101 -1.83 -1.17 8.37
CA ASP A 101 -2.14 -2.29 9.28
C ASP A 101 -2.11 -3.65 8.56
N ALA A 102 -2.67 -3.72 7.34
CA ALA A 102 -2.61 -4.94 6.53
C ALA A 102 -1.18 -5.37 6.20
N VAL A 103 -0.33 -4.42 5.75
CA VAL A 103 1.07 -4.71 5.41
C VAL A 103 1.90 -4.98 6.66
N GLU A 104 1.61 -4.34 7.79
CA GLU A 104 2.27 -4.61 9.04
C GLU A 104 2.01 -6.04 9.53
N GLU A 105 0.76 -6.50 9.43
CA GLU A 105 0.36 -7.86 9.81
C GLU A 105 0.99 -8.92 8.89
N ALA A 106 0.94 -8.70 7.58
CA ALA A 106 1.29 -9.73 6.60
C ALA A 106 2.77 -9.73 6.20
N ALA A 107 3.44 -8.58 6.23
CA ALA A 107 4.80 -8.41 5.72
C ALA A 107 5.78 -7.99 6.83
N VAL A 108 5.53 -6.85 7.48
CA VAL A 108 6.51 -6.23 8.39
C VAL A 108 6.75 -7.10 9.61
N MET A 109 5.70 -7.43 10.37
CA MET A 109 5.89 -8.17 11.63
C MET A 109 6.39 -9.60 11.43
N PRO A 110 5.95 -10.37 10.42
CA PRO A 110 6.56 -11.65 10.09
C PRO A 110 8.06 -11.53 9.78
N LEU A 111 8.47 -10.53 8.99
CA LEU A 111 9.87 -10.27 8.68
C LEU A 111 10.67 -9.88 9.93
N GLN A 112 10.13 -8.95 10.74
CA GLN A 112 10.79 -8.43 11.95
C GLN A 112 10.98 -9.46 13.06
N ARG A 113 10.10 -10.46 13.13
CA ARG A 113 10.19 -11.58 14.08
C ARG A 113 11.12 -12.69 13.61
N SER A 114 11.45 -12.75 12.32
CA SER A 114 12.30 -13.79 11.78
C SER A 114 13.71 -13.71 12.39
N PRO A 115 14.24 -14.80 12.96
CA PRO A 115 15.49 -14.76 13.72
C PRO A 115 16.72 -14.45 12.87
N ASP A 116 16.67 -14.80 11.58
CA ASP A 116 17.81 -14.77 10.66
C ASP A 116 17.52 -13.93 9.39
N ALA A 117 16.47 -13.10 9.41
CA ALA A 117 16.12 -12.28 8.24
C ALA A 117 17.11 -11.15 7.96
N PHE A 118 17.72 -10.57 9.00
CA PHE A 118 18.56 -9.39 8.88
C PHE A 118 20.00 -9.65 9.31
N THR A 119 20.91 -8.95 8.65
CA THR A 119 22.31 -8.88 9.07
C THR A 119 22.43 -8.08 10.36
N ASP A 120 21.76 -6.93 10.44
CA ASP A 120 21.62 -6.11 11.64
C ASP A 120 20.16 -6.02 12.07
N ARG A 121 19.78 -6.91 12.99
CA ARG A 121 18.41 -6.98 13.52
C ARG A 121 18.05 -5.76 14.36
N ALA A 122 19.01 -5.20 15.10
CA ALA A 122 18.75 -4.06 15.96
C ALA A 122 18.40 -2.85 15.11
N TRP A 123 19.20 -2.59 14.06
CA TRP A 123 18.90 -1.55 13.09
C TRP A 123 17.57 -1.78 12.37
N ALA A 124 17.26 -3.02 11.96
CA ALA A 124 16.00 -3.34 11.28
C ALA A 124 14.77 -3.07 12.18
N HIS A 125 14.86 -3.37 13.48
CA HIS A 125 13.83 -3.00 14.46
C HIS A 125 13.76 -1.48 14.65
N ASP A 126 14.92 -0.81 14.67
CA ASP A 126 15.00 0.63 14.88
C ASP A 126 14.32 1.42 13.77
N ILE A 127 14.56 1.07 12.50
CA ILE A 127 14.02 1.81 11.36
C ILE A 127 12.52 1.60 11.19
N SER A 128 12.03 0.37 11.34
CA SER A 128 10.58 0.13 11.29
C SER A 128 9.85 0.76 12.47
N PHE A 129 10.45 0.79 13.65
CA PHE A 129 9.86 1.49 14.79
C PHE A 129 9.81 3.00 14.58
N ASP A 130 10.92 3.62 14.19
CA ASP A 130 10.99 5.08 13.99
C ASP A 130 9.97 5.54 12.93
N LEU A 131 9.87 4.76 11.85
CA LEU A 131 8.92 5.01 10.78
C LEU A 131 7.45 5.01 11.27
N LEU A 132 7.06 4.00 12.06
CA LEU A 132 5.70 3.95 12.63
C LEU A 132 5.49 5.02 13.71
N GLU A 133 6.48 5.27 14.56
CA GLU A 133 6.41 6.27 15.63
C GLU A 133 6.15 7.68 15.07
N ARG A 134 6.76 8.04 13.93
CA ARG A 134 6.51 9.31 13.23
C ARG A 134 5.06 9.48 12.79
N TYR A 135 4.48 8.44 12.19
CA TYR A 135 3.07 8.47 11.82
C TYR A 135 2.17 8.65 13.05
N LEU A 136 2.41 7.85 14.10
CA LEU A 136 1.63 7.92 15.34
C LEU A 136 1.75 9.28 16.02
N ALA A 137 2.94 9.87 16.07
CA ALA A 137 3.18 11.21 16.61
C ALA A 137 2.38 12.28 15.85
N ASN A 138 2.38 12.23 14.51
CA ASN A 138 1.63 13.16 13.68
C ASN A 138 0.11 12.98 13.82
N LEU A 139 -0.36 11.74 13.92
CA LEU A 139 -1.77 11.45 14.19
C LEU A 139 -2.19 11.98 15.58
N HIS A 140 -1.40 11.71 16.62
CA HIS A 140 -1.64 12.24 17.95
C HIS A 140 -1.69 13.77 17.94
N GLY A 141 -0.72 14.42 17.30
CA GLY A 141 -0.68 15.86 17.14
C GLY A 141 -1.93 16.40 16.44
N HIS A 142 -2.36 15.76 15.35
CA HIS A 142 -3.57 16.16 14.62
C HIS A 142 -4.82 16.12 15.49
N LEU A 143 -5.01 15.04 16.26
CA LEU A 143 -6.20 14.85 17.10
C LEU A 143 -6.20 15.68 18.38
N THR A 144 -5.03 16.13 18.83
CA THR A 144 -4.88 16.92 20.07
C THR A 144 -4.62 18.40 19.83
N ALA A 145 -4.66 18.84 18.56
CA ALA A 145 -4.22 20.17 18.14
C ALA A 145 -2.77 20.51 18.55
N GLY A 146 -1.92 19.48 18.60
CA GLY A 146 -0.48 19.58 18.79
C GLY A 146 0.29 19.79 17.47
N PRO A 147 1.63 19.72 17.51
CA PRO A 147 2.45 19.81 16.32
C PRO A 147 2.16 18.69 15.32
N VAL A 148 2.05 19.05 14.04
CA VAL A 148 1.91 18.12 12.91
C VAL A 148 2.85 18.60 11.81
N GLU A 149 3.61 17.66 11.24
CA GLU A 149 4.50 17.95 10.14
C GLU A 149 3.69 18.26 8.85
N PRO A 150 4.20 19.13 7.96
CA PRO A 150 3.42 19.63 6.82
C PRO A 150 2.88 18.54 5.89
N HIS A 151 3.65 17.47 5.64
CA HIS A 151 3.23 16.37 4.75
C HIS A 151 2.08 15.55 5.35
N TRP A 152 2.06 15.38 6.67
CA TRP A 152 0.96 14.73 7.38
C TRP A 152 -0.25 15.65 7.52
N ALA A 153 -0.06 16.93 7.79
CA ALA A 153 -1.15 17.91 7.83
C ALA A 153 -1.90 17.97 6.48
N HIS A 154 -1.16 17.89 5.37
CA HIS A 154 -1.72 17.78 4.03
C HIS A 154 -2.56 16.51 3.84
N TYR A 155 -2.03 15.35 4.25
CA TYR A 155 -2.78 14.10 4.25
C TYR A 155 -4.09 14.21 5.05
N PHE A 156 -4.04 14.69 6.30
CA PHE A 156 -5.22 14.79 7.15
C PHE A 156 -6.26 15.77 6.59
N SER A 157 -5.82 16.84 5.90
CA SER A 157 -6.71 17.76 5.19
C SER A 157 -7.46 17.05 4.07
N LEU A 158 -6.76 16.31 3.19
CA LEU A 158 -7.39 15.56 2.09
C LEU A 158 -8.27 14.42 2.60
N ALA A 159 -7.84 13.75 3.68
CA ALA A 159 -8.60 12.68 4.29
C ALA A 159 -9.92 13.18 4.91
N SER A 160 -9.92 14.40 5.46
CA SER A 160 -11.10 15.00 6.09
C SER A 160 -12.09 15.62 5.09
N ASP A 161 -11.67 15.86 3.84
CA ASP A 161 -12.55 16.38 2.79
C ASP A 161 -13.29 15.24 2.07
N CYS A 162 -14.60 15.15 2.26
CA CYS A 162 -15.43 14.15 1.60
C CYS A 162 -15.54 14.33 0.09
N ASN A 163 -15.23 15.52 -0.44
CA ASN A 163 -15.24 15.77 -1.89
C ASN A 163 -13.96 15.27 -2.56
N GLU A 164 -12.89 15.05 -1.79
CA GLU A 164 -11.66 14.46 -2.29
C GLU A 164 -11.83 12.97 -2.54
N SER A 165 -11.14 12.45 -3.56
CA SER A 165 -11.09 11.01 -3.80
C SER A 165 -10.42 10.30 -2.63
N GLY A 166 -11.05 9.24 -2.11
CA GLY A 166 -10.45 8.41 -1.06
C GLY A 166 -9.10 7.82 -1.49
N ALA A 167 -8.96 7.50 -2.78
CA ALA A 167 -7.70 7.01 -3.34
C ALA A 167 -6.61 8.08 -3.34
N ARG A 168 -6.96 9.33 -3.72
CA ARG A 168 -6.06 10.49 -3.66
C ARG A 168 -5.58 10.78 -2.25
N ALA A 169 -6.50 10.79 -1.28
CA ALA A 169 -6.18 11.01 0.12
C ALA A 169 -5.29 9.90 0.68
N ALA A 170 -5.62 8.62 0.46
CA ALA A 170 -4.78 7.51 0.89
C ALA A 170 -3.36 7.60 0.33
N MET A 171 -3.21 7.88 -0.97
CA MET A 171 -1.90 8.01 -1.62
C MET A 171 -1.10 9.22 -1.13
N ALA A 172 -1.75 10.29 -0.66
CA ALA A 172 -1.05 11.38 0.03
C ALA A 172 -0.38 10.90 1.32
N GLY A 173 -1.05 10.02 2.08
CA GLY A 173 -0.49 9.39 3.28
C GLY A 173 0.68 8.47 2.97
N TYR A 174 0.58 7.64 1.92
CA TYR A 174 1.72 6.82 1.48
C TYR A 174 2.89 7.67 1.00
N ASN A 175 2.62 8.74 0.25
CA ASN A 175 3.66 9.67 -0.18
C ASN A 175 4.34 10.38 1.00
N ALA A 176 3.57 10.80 2.01
CA ALA A 176 4.11 11.33 3.26
C ALA A 176 5.06 10.33 3.93
N HIS A 177 4.61 9.09 4.10
CA HIS A 177 5.32 8.05 4.83
C HIS A 177 6.58 7.52 4.12
N LEU A 178 6.47 7.22 2.83
CA LEU A 178 7.53 6.54 2.06
C LEU A 178 8.62 7.50 1.56
N THR A 179 8.29 8.79 1.47
CA THR A 179 9.22 9.82 0.96
C THR A 179 9.89 10.54 2.10
N VAL A 180 9.07 11.05 3.02
CA VAL A 180 9.53 11.94 4.08
C VAL A 180 9.90 11.10 5.28
N ASP A 181 8.94 10.42 5.90
CA ASP A 181 9.20 9.69 7.16
C ASP A 181 10.30 8.64 6.98
N LEU A 182 10.30 7.88 5.88
CA LEU A 182 11.34 6.88 5.62
C LEU A 182 12.74 7.49 5.45
N ALA A 183 12.87 8.65 4.79
CA ALA A 183 14.17 9.33 4.67
C ALA A 183 14.66 9.81 6.04
N TYR A 184 13.78 10.38 6.86
CA TYR A 184 14.14 10.79 8.21
C TYR A 184 14.40 9.60 9.14
N ALA A 185 13.71 8.48 8.98
CA ALA A 185 13.97 7.24 9.73
C ALA A 185 15.34 6.65 9.36
N VAL A 186 15.72 6.67 8.07
CA VAL A 186 17.07 6.32 7.63
C VAL A 186 18.13 7.19 8.33
N ALA A 187 17.86 8.49 8.48
CA ALA A 187 18.78 9.41 9.14
C ALA A 187 18.86 9.17 10.65
N GLU A 188 17.72 9.10 11.33
CA GLU A 188 17.61 8.98 12.79
C GLU A 188 18.21 7.68 13.31
N THR A 189 18.07 6.60 12.55
CA THR A 189 18.64 5.29 12.89
C THR A 189 20.11 5.14 12.53
N GLY A 190 20.76 6.21 12.05
CA GLY A 190 22.18 6.19 11.70
C GLY A 190 22.49 5.16 10.62
N THR A 191 21.62 5.04 9.61
CA THR A 191 21.76 4.04 8.54
C THR A 191 23.11 4.18 7.81
N GLN A 192 23.85 3.08 7.68
CA GLN A 192 25.15 3.02 7.02
C GLN A 192 25.12 2.05 5.82
N SER A 193 26.20 2.01 5.04
CA SER A 193 26.33 1.13 3.87
C SER A 193 26.09 -0.35 4.18
N GLN A 194 26.40 -0.79 5.40
CA GLN A 194 26.19 -2.18 5.83
C GLN A 194 24.71 -2.55 6.01
N HIS A 195 23.82 -1.56 6.19
CA HIS A 195 22.38 -1.77 6.38
C HIS A 195 21.60 -1.77 5.05
N VAL A 196 22.25 -1.42 3.92
CA VAL A 196 21.58 -1.23 2.63
C VAL A 196 20.86 -2.50 2.17
N ALA A 197 21.44 -3.67 2.38
CA ALA A 197 20.80 -4.94 2.01
C ALA A 197 19.52 -5.18 2.84
N ASP A 198 19.58 -4.94 4.14
CA ASP A 198 18.44 -5.11 5.05
C ASP A 198 17.35 -4.05 4.76
N TYR A 199 17.73 -2.81 4.41
CA TYR A 199 16.82 -1.77 3.92
C TYR A 199 16.03 -2.23 2.69
N TYR A 200 16.74 -2.74 1.67
CA TYR A 200 16.09 -3.23 0.46
C TYR A 200 15.23 -4.47 0.73
N LEU A 201 15.65 -5.33 1.66
CA LEU A 201 14.82 -6.46 2.08
C LEU A 201 13.49 -6.01 2.68
N ILE A 202 13.49 -4.98 3.55
CA ILE A 202 12.27 -4.45 4.16
C ILE A 202 11.34 -3.89 3.08
N VAL A 203 11.82 -2.96 2.25
CA VAL A 203 10.97 -2.28 1.26
C VAL A 203 10.49 -3.23 0.15
N ASP A 204 11.32 -4.19 -0.29
CA ASP A 204 10.92 -5.20 -1.27
C ASP A 204 9.88 -6.17 -0.69
N THR A 205 10.05 -6.59 0.57
CA THR A 205 9.06 -7.45 1.24
C THR A 205 7.71 -6.74 1.35
N ILE A 206 7.69 -5.45 1.69
CA ILE A 206 6.47 -4.63 1.72
C ILE A 206 5.87 -4.50 0.31
N ALA A 207 6.67 -4.20 -0.71
CA ALA A 207 6.20 -4.04 -2.08
C ALA A 207 5.52 -5.30 -2.63
N GLN A 208 6.05 -6.49 -2.29
CA GLN A 208 5.44 -7.78 -2.65
C GLN A 208 4.04 -7.98 -2.07
N HIS A 209 3.71 -7.29 -0.97
CA HIS A 209 2.41 -7.35 -0.29
C HIS A 209 1.52 -6.15 -0.60
N GLY A 210 1.90 -5.29 -1.56
CA GLY A 210 1.13 -4.10 -1.93
C GLY A 210 -0.30 -4.40 -2.42
N GLY A 211 -0.57 -5.62 -2.88
CA GLY A 211 -1.93 -6.06 -3.22
C GLY A 211 -2.89 -6.07 -2.03
N GLU A 212 -2.42 -6.51 -0.85
CA GLU A 212 -3.24 -6.60 0.37
C GLU A 212 -3.65 -5.21 0.86
N LEU A 213 -2.74 -4.25 0.75
CA LEU A 213 -2.99 -2.85 1.03
C LEU A 213 -4.10 -2.27 0.13
N ILE A 214 -4.01 -2.51 -1.18
CA ILE A 214 -5.01 -2.07 -2.16
C ILE A 214 -6.37 -2.70 -1.83
N ASP A 215 -6.40 -4.02 -1.63
CA ASP A 215 -7.62 -4.76 -1.36
C ASP A 215 -8.28 -4.33 -0.06
N ARG A 216 -7.49 -4.15 1.01
CA ARG A 216 -7.99 -3.70 2.31
C ARG A 216 -8.58 -2.30 2.25
N THR A 217 -7.89 -1.37 1.58
CA THR A 217 -8.37 0.02 1.44
C THR A 217 -9.66 0.07 0.62
N ARG A 218 -9.75 -0.73 -0.45
CA ARG A 218 -10.97 -0.88 -1.25
C ARG A 218 -12.12 -1.47 -0.45
N GLN A 219 -11.84 -2.50 0.35
CA GLN A 219 -12.85 -3.18 1.15
C GLN A 219 -13.44 -2.25 2.22
N VAL A 220 -12.61 -1.46 2.89
CA VAL A 220 -13.05 -0.61 4.01
C VAL A 220 -13.66 0.70 3.53
N TYR A 221 -13.03 1.38 2.58
CA TYR A 221 -13.40 2.74 2.17
C TYR A 221 -13.94 2.85 0.74
N GLY A 222 -14.02 1.75 -0.01
CA GLY A 222 -14.39 1.78 -1.43
C GLY A 222 -13.35 2.45 -2.33
N ALA A 223 -12.17 2.79 -1.79
CA ALA A 223 -11.13 3.52 -2.51
C ALA A 223 -10.18 2.54 -3.24
N ASP A 224 -10.23 2.55 -4.58
CA ASP A 224 -9.33 1.75 -5.40
C ASP A 224 -7.98 2.45 -5.59
N LEU A 225 -6.97 1.98 -4.88
CA LEU A 225 -5.61 2.50 -4.99
C LEU A 225 -4.87 1.98 -6.21
N GLY A 226 -5.33 0.88 -6.83
CA GLY A 226 -4.58 0.15 -7.85
C GLY A 226 -3.95 1.02 -8.94
N PRO A 227 -4.70 1.93 -9.60
CA PRO A 227 -4.14 2.80 -10.62
C PRO A 227 -3.05 3.75 -10.11
N LEU A 228 -3.24 4.36 -8.93
CA LEU A 228 -2.28 5.30 -8.35
C LEU A 228 -1.08 4.59 -7.73
N TRP A 229 -1.29 3.44 -7.08
CA TRP A 229 -0.24 2.60 -6.53
C TRP A 229 0.67 2.09 -7.65
N ARG A 230 0.08 1.67 -8.78
CA ARG A 230 0.87 1.23 -9.92
C ARG A 230 1.62 2.37 -10.61
N PHE A 231 1.13 3.59 -10.54
CA PHE A 231 1.93 4.75 -10.94
C PHE A 231 3.10 5.00 -9.99
N TYR A 232 2.81 5.00 -8.68
CA TYR A 232 3.74 5.38 -7.63
C TYR A 232 4.92 4.40 -7.48
N PHE A 233 4.64 3.10 -7.48
CA PHE A 233 5.65 2.04 -7.28
C PHE A 233 6.06 1.33 -8.56
N VAL A 234 5.13 1.27 -9.52
CA VAL A 234 5.22 0.31 -10.62
C VAL A 234 5.42 1.05 -11.94
N GLY A 235 5.54 2.38 -11.97
CA GLY A 235 5.89 3.12 -13.19
C GLY A 235 4.85 3.07 -14.32
N GLU A 236 3.66 2.47 -14.12
CA GLU A 236 2.65 2.29 -15.18
C GLU A 236 2.01 3.61 -15.66
N GLY A 237 2.11 4.71 -14.91
CA GLY A 237 1.65 5.99 -15.45
C GLY A 237 2.61 6.60 -16.48
N LEU A 238 3.83 6.06 -16.65
CA LEU A 238 4.61 6.33 -17.86
C LEU A 238 3.91 5.76 -19.10
N ASP A 239 3.26 4.60 -19.03
CA ASP A 239 2.47 4.07 -20.16
C ASP A 239 1.23 4.94 -20.46
N LEU A 240 0.68 5.60 -19.42
CA LEU A 240 -0.43 6.55 -19.59
C LEU A 240 0.01 7.89 -20.20
N LEU A 241 1.28 8.26 -20.08
CA LEU A 241 1.85 9.50 -20.65
C LEU A 241 2.63 9.26 -21.94
N ALA A 242 3.12 8.03 -22.18
CA ALA A 242 4.05 7.68 -23.27
C ALA A 242 3.54 6.55 -24.20
N GLY A 243 2.42 5.88 -23.89
CA GLY A 243 1.76 4.87 -24.74
C GLY A 243 1.70 3.47 -24.13
N GLU A 244 0.66 2.69 -24.48
CA GLU A 244 0.43 1.31 -23.99
C GLU A 244 1.62 0.36 -24.28
N GLY A 245 2.06 -0.37 -23.26
CA GLY A 245 2.94 -1.54 -23.41
C GLY A 245 4.43 -1.28 -23.24
N VAL A 246 4.82 -0.13 -22.67
CA VAL A 246 6.22 0.23 -22.44
C VAL A 246 6.71 -0.29 -21.07
N ALA A 247 5.84 -0.39 -20.07
CA ALA A 247 6.20 -0.81 -18.72
C ALA A 247 6.13 -2.35 -18.56
N SER A 248 7.26 -3.01 -18.79
CA SER A 248 7.45 -4.41 -18.39
C SER A 248 7.68 -4.55 -16.88
N GLY A 249 7.39 -5.72 -16.29
CA GLY A 249 7.63 -6.05 -14.86
C GLY A 249 9.03 -5.75 -14.31
N MET A 250 10.05 -5.64 -15.18
CA MET A 250 11.41 -5.22 -14.78
C MET A 250 11.54 -3.71 -14.65
N MET A 251 10.83 -2.93 -15.47
CA MET A 251 10.83 -1.46 -15.39
C MET A 251 10.08 -0.98 -14.14
N LEU A 252 9.04 -1.73 -13.73
CA LEU A 252 8.27 -1.47 -12.52
C LEU A 252 9.15 -1.60 -11.27
N ARG A 253 9.90 -2.71 -11.16
CA ARG A 253 10.87 -2.92 -10.06
C ARG A 253 12.04 -1.94 -10.10
N ALA A 254 12.44 -1.47 -11.28
CA ALA A 254 13.47 -0.44 -11.41
C ALA A 254 12.98 0.93 -10.91
N ALA A 255 11.69 1.25 -11.09
CA ALA A 255 11.08 2.48 -10.58
C ALA A 255 10.99 2.45 -9.05
N ASP A 256 10.48 1.37 -8.47
CA ASP A 256 10.48 1.16 -7.01
C ASP A 256 11.90 1.20 -6.43
N ALA A 257 12.85 0.48 -7.04
CA ALA A 257 14.26 0.53 -6.62
C ALA A 257 14.85 1.94 -6.74
N GLY A 258 14.51 2.70 -7.77
CA GLY A 258 14.92 4.09 -7.94
C GLY A 258 14.36 5.02 -6.85
N TYR A 259 13.08 4.85 -6.51
CA TYR A 259 12.44 5.57 -5.42
C TYR A 259 13.11 5.30 -4.08
N ASN A 260 13.27 4.01 -3.75
CA ASN A 260 13.91 3.57 -2.53
C ASN A 260 15.39 3.98 -2.46
N THR A 261 16.10 4.01 -3.60
CA THR A 261 17.46 4.56 -3.69
C THR A 261 17.49 6.04 -3.34
N PHE A 262 16.55 6.83 -3.87
CA PHE A 262 16.48 8.26 -3.58
C PHE A 262 16.25 8.51 -2.09
N THR A 263 15.24 7.85 -1.51
CA THR A 263 14.90 7.99 -0.08
C THR A 263 16.08 7.58 0.81
N LEU A 264 16.72 6.44 0.51
CA LEU A 264 17.90 5.97 1.24
C LEU A 264 19.07 6.95 1.14
N ALA A 265 19.42 7.39 -0.07
CA ALA A 265 20.56 8.28 -0.29
C ALA A 265 20.37 9.63 0.41
N HIS A 266 19.17 10.23 0.30
CA HIS A 266 18.89 11.49 0.97
C HIS A 266 18.74 11.33 2.48
N GLY A 267 18.19 10.22 2.98
CA GLY A 267 18.19 9.91 4.40
C GLY A 267 19.60 9.76 4.98
N MET A 268 20.53 9.12 4.25
CA MET A 268 21.94 9.09 4.65
C MET A 268 22.58 10.49 4.61
N ALA A 269 22.23 11.32 3.61
CA ALA A 269 22.73 12.69 3.50
C ALA A 269 22.22 13.62 4.62
N LEU A 270 21.03 13.36 5.18
CA LEU A 270 20.50 14.07 6.35
C LEU A 270 21.37 13.92 7.60
N GLN A 271 22.16 12.84 7.71
CA GLN A 271 23.02 12.59 8.87
C GLN A 271 24.20 13.58 8.96
N SER A 272 24.50 14.31 7.88
CA SER A 272 25.62 15.26 7.81
C SER A 272 25.12 16.71 7.75
N ASP A 273 25.58 17.55 8.67
CA ASP A 273 25.23 18.98 8.72
C ASP A 273 25.55 19.73 7.41
N ALA A 274 26.60 19.29 6.70
CA ALA A 274 27.01 19.90 5.43
C ALA A 274 26.03 19.64 4.27
N THR A 275 25.26 18.56 4.36
CA THR A 275 24.36 18.07 3.30
C THR A 275 22.89 18.07 3.70
N ARG A 276 22.60 18.26 5.00
CA ARG A 276 21.25 18.20 5.58
C ARG A 276 20.26 19.10 4.86
N ALA A 277 20.56 20.39 4.74
CA ALA A 277 19.62 21.36 4.14
C ALA A 277 19.29 21.06 2.67
N ASP A 278 20.28 20.59 1.88
CA ASP A 278 20.03 20.16 0.50
C ASP A 278 19.17 18.89 0.47
N ALA A 279 19.49 17.90 1.31
CA ALA A 279 18.73 16.67 1.40
C ALA A 279 17.26 16.91 1.83
N GLU A 280 17.03 17.74 2.85
CA GLU A 280 15.68 18.15 3.27
C GLU A 280 14.92 18.80 2.09
N GLY A 281 15.56 19.73 1.39
CA GLY A 281 14.99 20.38 0.21
C GLY A 281 14.59 19.37 -0.87
N ARG A 282 15.44 18.38 -1.15
CA ARG A 282 15.21 17.33 -2.15
C ARG A 282 14.08 16.37 -1.76
N ILE A 283 14.03 15.96 -0.50
CA ILE A 283 12.96 15.11 0.03
C ILE A 283 11.61 15.80 -0.11
N HIS A 284 11.51 17.07 0.32
CA HIS A 284 10.26 17.83 0.22
C HIS A 284 9.92 18.26 -1.21
N GLU A 285 10.90 18.40 -2.10
CA GLU A 285 10.68 18.59 -3.54
C GLU A 285 10.07 17.32 -4.16
N LEU A 286 10.65 16.14 -3.90
CA LEU A 286 10.11 14.87 -4.40
C LEU A 286 8.69 14.64 -3.89
N TRP A 287 8.46 14.82 -2.59
CA TRP A 287 7.13 14.67 -1.99
C TRP A 287 6.09 15.53 -2.70
N ARG A 288 6.38 16.83 -2.94
CA ARG A 288 5.45 17.74 -3.64
C ARG A 288 5.21 17.34 -5.09
N ILE A 289 6.25 16.93 -5.80
CA ILE A 289 6.14 16.50 -7.21
C ILE A 289 5.29 15.23 -7.31
N ALA A 290 5.54 14.24 -6.45
CA ALA A 290 4.76 13.02 -6.38
C ALA A 290 3.29 13.32 -6.01
N ASP A 291 3.06 14.20 -5.04
CA ASP A 291 1.72 14.60 -4.63
C ASP A 291 0.92 15.30 -5.74
N LEU A 292 1.58 16.19 -6.49
CA LEU A 292 0.99 16.84 -7.67
C LEU A 292 0.64 15.82 -8.76
N ALA A 293 1.52 14.84 -9.00
CA ALA A 293 1.25 13.80 -10.00
C ALA A 293 0.06 12.91 -9.58
N LEU A 294 -0.05 12.57 -8.30
CA LEU A 294 -1.19 11.85 -7.74
C LEU A 294 -2.50 12.64 -7.89
N ASP A 295 -2.47 13.96 -7.67
CA ASP A 295 -3.63 14.84 -7.88
C ASP A 295 -4.10 14.85 -9.34
N VAL A 296 -3.18 15.09 -10.28
CA VAL A 296 -3.49 15.08 -11.72
C VAL A 296 -4.07 13.73 -12.16
N LEU A 297 -3.49 12.62 -11.70
CA LEU A 297 -3.98 11.28 -12.05
C LEU A 297 -5.35 10.98 -11.45
N ALA A 298 -5.60 11.41 -10.21
CA ALA A 298 -6.91 11.28 -9.57
C ALA A 298 -7.98 12.04 -10.37
N GLN A 299 -7.68 13.25 -10.83
CA GLN A 299 -8.59 14.06 -11.65
C GLN A 299 -8.84 13.46 -13.04
N LEU A 300 -7.81 12.91 -13.70
CA LEU A 300 -7.93 12.31 -15.04
C LEU A 300 -8.74 11.00 -15.04
N ARG A 301 -8.77 10.27 -13.93
CA ARG A 301 -9.42 8.96 -13.82
C ARG A 301 -10.84 8.98 -13.28
N ALA A 302 -11.29 10.09 -12.69
CA ALA A 302 -12.61 10.26 -12.07
C ALA A 302 -13.15 8.95 -11.45
N LEU A 303 -12.46 8.50 -10.39
CA LEU A 303 -13.05 7.59 -9.39
C LEU A 303 -14.02 8.39 -8.52
#